data_AF-A0A523MUQ3-F1
#
_entry.id   AF-A0A523MUQ3-F1
#
_cell.length_a   1.000
_cell.length_b   1.000
_cell.length_c   1.000
_cell.angle_alpha   90.00
_cell.angle_beta   90.00
_cell.angle_gamma   90.00
#
_symmetry.space_group_name_H-M   'P 1'
#
loop_
_entity.id
_entity.type
_entity.pdbx_description
1 polymer ?
#
loop_
_entity_poly.entity_id
_entity_poly.type
_entity_poly.pdbx_seq_one_letter_code
_entity_poly.pdbx_strand_id
1 'polypeptide(L)' 'MTEEDLEAVEVGKPVAVGTIVPPASAVEGLDDAALPVALHAWGKLAAIGVLDGDWLRPVKVFHGI' A
#
# COMPACT_ATOMS: atom_id res chain seq x y z
N MET A 1 -2.12 -11.48 -3.43
CA MET A 1 -3.14 -10.46 -3.67
C MET A 1 -4.14 -11.04 -4.64
N THR A 2 -5.42 -10.97 -4.30
CA THR A 2 -6.54 -11.45 -5.10
C THR A 2 -7.12 -10.31 -5.97
N GLU A 3 -8.05 -10.62 -6.86
CA GLU A 3 -8.82 -9.58 -7.59
C GLU A 3 -9.71 -8.76 -6.63
N GLU A 4 -10.23 -9.38 -5.57
CA GLU A 4 -11.05 -8.70 -4.55
C GLU A 4 -10.24 -7.65 -3.78
N ASP A 5 -8.97 -7.94 -3.48
CA ASP A 5 -8.06 -6.98 -2.86
C ASP A 5 -7.86 -5.75 -3.76
N LEU A 6 -7.77 -5.95 -5.07
CA LEU A 6 -7.60 -4.88 -6.05
C LEU A 6 -8.83 -3.99 -6.15
N GLU A 7 -10.01 -4.57 -6.25
CA GLU A 7 -11.27 -3.82 -6.25
C GLU A 7 -11.42 -2.99 -4.97
N ALA A 8 -11.01 -3.54 -3.81
CA ALA A 8 -11.03 -2.83 -2.55
C ALA A 8 -10.11 -1.59 -2.57
N VAL A 9 -8.89 -1.72 -3.10
CA VAL A 9 -7.96 -0.59 -3.28
C VAL A 9 -8.58 0.47 -4.18
N GLU A 10 -9.20 0.07 -5.29
CA GLU A 10 -9.76 0.98 -6.29
C GLU A 10 -10.85 1.89 -5.71
N VAL A 11 -11.69 1.36 -4.82
CA VAL A 11 -12.73 2.13 -4.14
C VAL A 11 -12.25 2.79 -2.83
N GLY A 12 -10.94 2.77 -2.57
CA GLY A 12 -10.33 3.40 -1.39
C GLY A 12 -10.60 2.69 -0.07
N LYS A 13 -11.02 1.41 -0.11
CA LYS A 13 -11.18 0.62 1.11
C LYS A 13 -9.81 0.17 1.63
N PRO A 14 -9.64 0.10 2.96
CA PRO A 14 -8.44 -0.50 3.54
C PRO A 14 -8.31 -1.96 3.14
N VAL A 15 -7.08 -2.40 2.89
CA VAL A 15 -6.79 -3.79 2.51
C VAL A 15 -5.76 -4.36 3.47
N ALA A 16 -5.98 -5.60 3.91
CA ALA A 16 -5.04 -6.30 4.77
C ALA A 16 -3.74 -6.54 3.99
N VAL A 17 -2.62 -6.07 4.53
CA VAL A 17 -1.33 -6.25 3.89
C VAL A 17 -0.72 -7.55 4.42
N GLY A 18 -0.15 -8.35 3.51
CA GLY A 18 0.70 -9.48 3.90
C GLY A 18 2.02 -9.00 4.51
N THR A 19 3.10 -9.76 4.32
CA THR A 19 4.41 -9.37 4.85
C THR A 19 4.87 -8.01 4.32
N ILE A 20 4.96 -7.03 5.22
CA ILE A 20 5.58 -5.74 4.95
C ILE A 20 7.10 -5.93 5.01
N VAL A 21 7.78 -5.65 3.89
CA VAL A 21 9.25 -5.59 3.87
C VAL A 21 9.64 -4.15 4.18
N PRO A 22 10.16 -3.85 5.40
CA PRO A 22 10.64 -2.51 5.69
C PRO A 22 11.80 -2.15 4.76
N PRO A 23 11.99 -0.87 4.42
CA PRO A 23 13.16 -0.45 3.66
C PRO A 23 14.42 -0.85 4.42
N ALA A 24 15.46 -1.25 3.68
CA ALA A 24 16.73 -1.70 4.25
C ALA A 24 17.41 -0.62 5.12
N SER A 25 16.99 0.63 5.00
CA SER A 25 17.38 1.75 5.86
C SER A 25 16.17 2.64 6.15
N ALA A 26 16.09 3.16 7.37
CA ALA A 26 15.16 4.23 7.71
C ALA A 26 15.41 5.44 6.78
N VAL A 27 14.34 6.00 6.22
CA VAL A 27 14.40 7.25 5.45
C VAL A 27 14.28 8.40 6.45
N GLU A 28 15.28 9.27 6.49
CA GLU A 28 15.31 10.40 7.41
C GLU A 28 14.10 11.32 7.18
N GLY A 29 13.36 11.64 8.26
CA GLY A 29 12.16 12.49 8.20
C GLY A 29 10.84 11.76 7.87
N LEU A 30 10.85 10.43 7.72
CA LEU A 30 9.63 9.64 7.77
C LEU A 30 9.24 9.37 9.23
N ASP A 31 8.00 9.71 9.58
CA ASP A 31 7.40 9.30 10.85
C ASP A 31 7.07 7.80 10.78
N ASP A 32 7.56 7.02 11.75
CA ASP A 32 7.28 5.59 11.88
C ASP A 32 5.76 5.32 12.01
N ALA A 33 4.98 6.30 12.46
CA ALA A 33 3.52 6.22 12.55
C ALA A 33 2.83 6.24 11.18
N ALA A 34 3.50 6.68 10.11
CA ALA A 34 2.92 6.83 8.79
C ALA A 34 3.91 6.41 7.69
N LEU A 35 4.30 5.14 7.71
CA LEU A 35 5.15 4.58 6.66
C LEU A 35 4.40 4.57 5.32
N PRO A 36 4.85 5.37 4.32
CA PRO A 36 4.27 5.35 2.99
C PRO A 36 4.67 4.06 2.29
N VAL A 37 3.69 3.37 1.70
CA VAL A 37 3.88 2.09 1.02
C VAL A 37 3.34 2.16 -0.40
N ALA A 38 4.10 1.56 -1.32
CA ALA A 38 3.71 1.36 -2.71
C ALA A 38 3.17 -0.06 -2.91
N LEU A 39 1.89 -0.18 -3.25
CA LEU A 39 1.27 -1.45 -3.59
C LEU A 39 1.48 -1.75 -5.07
N HIS A 40 2.03 -2.93 -5.35
CA HIS A 40 2.24 -3.41 -6.71
C HIS A 40 1.33 -4.60 -7.02
N ALA A 41 0.71 -4.59 -8.20
CA ALA A 41 -0.15 -5.63 -8.73
C ALA A 41 0.36 -6.05 -10.10
N TRP A 42 0.65 -7.34 -10.30
CA TRP A 42 1.09 -7.88 -11.60
C TRP A 42 2.22 -7.09 -12.27
N GLY A 43 3.20 -6.64 -11.48
CA GLY A 43 4.34 -5.87 -11.97
C GLY A 43 4.06 -4.40 -12.28
N LYS A 44 2.85 -3.91 -12.02
CA LYS A 44 2.47 -2.49 -12.14
C LYS A 44 2.22 -1.87 -10.77
N LEU A 45 2.44 -0.56 -10.66
CA LEU A 45 2.08 0.20 -9.46
C LEU A 45 0.56 0.38 -9.42
N ALA A 46 -0.09 -0.13 -8.38
CA ALA A 46 -1.55 -0.07 -8.20
C ALA A 46 -1.97 1.09 -7.29
N ALA A 47 -1.26 1.30 -6.18
CA ALA A 47 -1.57 2.40 -5.25
C ALA A 47 -0.36 2.84 -4.43
N ILE A 48 -0.43 4.06 -3.91
CA ILE A 48 0.40 4.55 -2.81
C ILE A 48 -0.52 4.84 -1.63
N GLY A 49 -0.14 4.37 -0.45
CA GLY A 49 -0.92 4.53 0.78
C GLY A 49 -0.04 4.68 2.00
N VAL A 50 -0.69 4.74 3.16
CA VAL A 50 -0.05 4.76 4.47
C VAL A 50 -0.42 3.48 5.21
N LEU A 51 0.56 2.85 5.85
CA LEU A 51 0.31 1.73 6.76
C LEU A 51 -0.27 2.21 8.09
N ASP A 52 -1.30 1.51 8.55
CA ASP A 52 -1.92 1.67 9.86
C ASP A 52 -2.08 0.27 10.47
N GLY A 53 -1.05 -0.17 11.20
CA GLY A 53 -0.91 -1.57 11.64
C GLY A 53 -0.80 -2.52 10.44
N ASP A 54 -1.69 -3.51 10.39
CA ASP A 54 -1.74 -4.53 9.32
C ASP A 54 -2.56 -4.08 8.09
N TRP A 55 -3.01 -2.82 8.06
CA TRP A 55 -3.88 -2.30 7.02
C TRP A 55 -3.18 -1.23 6.18
N LEU A 56 -3.32 -1.32 4.85
CA LEU A 56 -2.96 -0.23 3.95
C LEU A 56 -4.18 0.68 3.77
N ARG A 57 -4.02 1.97 4.06
CA ARG A 57 -4.98 3.01 3.70
C ARG A 57 -4.54 3.67 2.39
N PRO A 58 -5.23 3.47 1.25
CA PRO A 58 -4.86 4.09 -0.01
C PRO A 58 -4.97 5.62 0.06
N VAL A 59 -3.93 6.33 -0.39
CA VAL A 59 -3.94 7.80 -0.54
C VAL A 59 -4.09 8.19 -2.01
N LYS A 60 -3.45 7.42 -2.89
CA LYS A 60 -3.54 7.59 -4.34
C LYS A 60 -3.62 6.24 -5.01
N VAL A 61 -4.64 6.06 -5.84
CA VAL A 61 -4.84 4.87 -6.67
C VAL A 61 -4.43 5.20 -8.10
N PHE A 62 -3.75 4.27 -8.76
CA PHE A 62 -3.38 4.36 -10.17
C PHE A 62 -4.27 3.40 -10.97
N HIS A 63 -5.04 3.94 -11.91
CA HIS A 63 -5.80 3.12 -12.86
C HIS A 63 -4.80 2.47 -13.82
N GLY A 64 -4.75 1.15 -13.84
CA GLY A 64 -3.71 0.47 -14.60
C GLY A 64 -3.82 -1.04 -14.63
N ILE A 65 -4.99 -1.57 -14.98
CA ILE A 65 -5.07 -2.92 -15.54
C ILE A 65 -5.71 -2.81 -16.92
#